data_AF-A0A6H1XQ76-F1
#
_entry.id   AF-A0A6H1XQ76-F1
#
_cell.length_a   1.000
_cell.length_b   1.000
_cell.length_c   1.000
_cell.angle_alpha   90.00
_cell.angle_beta   90.00
_cell.angle_gamma   90.00
#
_symmetry.space_group_name_H-M   'P 1'
#
loop_
_entity.id
_entity.type
_entity.pdbx_description
1 polymer ?
#
loop_
_entity_poly.entity_id
_entity_poly.type
_entity_poly.pdbx_seq_one_letter_code
_entity_poly.pdbx_strand_id
1 'polypeptide(L)'
;NQVKYVMLNPSSKLKGEKDWQKYETARKLAISIEKIRKEYREDWKSKEMRIRQRAVALYFIDRLALRAGNEKDEDQADTVGCCSLRVEHIELHEQKDGKEYVVVFDFLGKDSIRYYNEVPVEKRVFKNLQLFMENKS
;
A
#
# COMPACT_ATOMS: atom_id res chain seq x y z
N ASN A 1 19.99 10.74 15.41
CA ASN A 1 21.12 11.11 14.52
C ASN A 1 21.18 10.22 13.29
N GLN A 2 20.73 10.71 12.13
CA GLN A 2 20.89 10.00 10.86
C GLN A 2 22.18 10.43 10.15
N VAL A 3 22.91 9.45 9.58
CA VAL A 3 24.15 9.69 8.84
C VAL A 3 23.88 10.51 7.58
N LYS A 4 24.74 11.50 7.30
CA LYS A 4 24.72 12.31 6.08
C LYS A 4 25.85 11.86 5.16
N TYR A 5 25.58 11.84 3.85
CA TYR A 5 26.52 11.34 2.83
C TYR A 5 26.71 12.39 1.73
N VAL A 6 27.94 12.52 1.24
CA VAL A 6 28.25 13.22 -0.02
C VAL A 6 28.23 12.17 -1.14
N MET A 7 27.42 12.39 -2.18
CA MET A 7 27.25 11.44 -3.29
C MET A 7 27.46 12.14 -4.65
N LEU A 8 27.79 11.35 -5.67
CA LEU A 8 27.95 11.84 -7.04
C LEU A 8 26.63 12.39 -7.63
N ASN A 9 26.77 13.31 -8.59
CA ASN A 9 25.67 13.94 -9.34
C ASN A 9 24.78 12.87 -10.05
N PRO A 10 23.46 13.08 -10.19
CA PRO A 10 22.58 12.24 -11.00
C PRO A 10 23.07 11.92 -12.42
N SER A 11 23.80 12.83 -13.08
CA SER A 11 24.38 12.59 -14.42
C SER A 11 25.61 11.67 -14.42
N SER A 12 26.13 11.28 -13.25
CA SER A 12 27.24 10.34 -13.14
C SER A 12 26.84 8.94 -13.59
N LYS A 13 27.78 8.21 -14.20
CA LYS A 13 27.59 6.82 -14.64
C LYS A 13 26.99 5.93 -13.54
N LEU A 14 27.51 6.01 -12.31
CA LEU A 14 27.04 5.19 -11.19
C LEU A 14 25.56 5.44 -10.83
N LYS A 15 25.09 6.69 -10.87
CA LYS A 15 23.68 7.02 -10.60
C LYS A 15 22.80 6.64 -11.79
N GLY A 16 23.27 6.90 -13.02
CA GLY A 16 22.57 6.53 -14.25
C GLY A 16 22.35 5.02 -14.40
N GLU A 17 23.36 4.19 -14.11
CA GLU A 17 23.24 2.73 -14.18
C GLU A 17 22.21 2.19 -13.18
N LYS A 18 22.16 2.72 -11.95
CA LYS A 18 21.14 2.35 -10.96
C LYS A 18 19.74 2.76 -11.40
N ASP A 19 19.60 3.94 -11.99
CA ASP A 19 18.31 4.43 -12.46
C ASP A 19 17.80 3.61 -13.66
N TRP A 20 18.71 3.24 -14.57
CA TRP A 20 18.41 2.30 -15.64
C TRP A 20 17.95 0.93 -15.11
N GLN A 21 18.67 0.35 -14.14
CA GLN A 21 18.30 -0.92 -13.50
C GLN A 21 16.94 -0.83 -12.78
N LYS A 22 16.61 0.31 -12.16
CA LYS A 22 15.31 0.57 -11.54
C LYS A 22 14.18 0.43 -12.57
N TYR A 23 14.32 1.03 -13.75
CA TYR A 23 13.32 0.92 -14.81
C TYR A 23 13.27 -0.48 -15.42
N GLU A 24 14.41 -1.15 -15.63
CA GLU A 24 14.41 -2.54 -16.11
C GLU A 24 13.73 -3.50 -15.14
N THR A 25 13.84 -3.25 -13.83
CA THR A 25 13.10 -4.01 -12.81
C THR A 25 11.59 -3.80 -12.94
N ALA A 26 11.15 -2.55 -13.15
CA ALA A 26 9.73 -2.26 -13.39
C ALA A 26 9.21 -2.91 -14.69
N ARG A 27 10.04 -2.95 -15.75
CA ARG A 27 9.69 -3.63 -17.01
C ARG A 27 9.54 -5.14 -16.83
N LYS A 28 10.42 -5.77 -16.03
CA LYS A 28 10.28 -7.19 -15.66
C LYS A 28 9.00 -7.45 -14.86
N LEU A 29 8.65 -6.56 -13.93
CA LEU A 29 7.37 -6.65 -13.19
C LEU A 29 6.17 -6.55 -14.14
N ALA A 30 6.20 -5.65 -15.12
CA ALA A 30 5.12 -5.49 -16.08
C ALA A 30 4.82 -6.79 -16.86
N ILE A 31 5.83 -7.62 -17.12
CA ILE A 31 5.66 -8.91 -17.80
C ILE A 31 4.95 -9.94 -16.89
N SER A 32 5.18 -9.89 -15.58
CA SER A 32 4.66 -10.88 -14.62
C SER A 32 3.45 -10.40 -13.81
N ILE A 33 3.03 -9.14 -13.98
CA ILE A 33 2.05 -8.50 -13.10
C ILE A 33 0.71 -9.24 -13.05
N GLU A 34 0.22 -9.74 -14.18
CA GLU A 34 -1.06 -10.47 -14.22
C GLU A 34 -1.03 -11.77 -13.43
N LYS A 35 0.12 -12.46 -13.42
CA LYS A 35 0.32 -13.66 -12.58
C LYS A 35 0.25 -13.29 -11.10
N ILE A 36 0.94 -12.22 -10.69
CA ILE A 36 0.96 -11.74 -9.31
C ILE A 36 -0.45 -11.30 -8.86
N ARG A 37 -1.19 -10.62 -9.75
CA ARG A 37 -2.58 -10.21 -9.52
C ARG A 37 -3.52 -11.38 -9.31
N LYS A 38 -3.35 -12.44 -10.10
CA LYS A 38 -4.09 -13.68 -9.91
C LYS A 38 -3.79 -14.30 -8.55
N GLU A 39 -2.52 -14.38 -8.18
CA GLU A 39 -2.07 -14.98 -6.92
C GLU A 39 -2.63 -14.25 -5.69
N TYR A 40 -2.49 -12.92 -5.60
CA TYR A 40 -3.02 -12.21 -4.43
C TYR A 40 -4.57 -12.25 -4.37
N ARG A 41 -5.25 -12.35 -5.51
CA ARG A 41 -6.72 -12.51 -5.55
C ARG A 41 -7.17 -13.86 -5.00
N GLU A 42 -6.40 -14.91 -5.26
CA GLU A 42 -6.61 -16.23 -4.67
C GLU A 42 -6.35 -16.20 -3.16
N ASP A 43 -5.26 -15.53 -2.74
CA ASP A 43 -4.86 -15.39 -1.34
C ASP A 43 -5.89 -14.67 -0.45
N TRP A 44 -6.78 -13.84 -1.00
CA TRP A 44 -7.89 -13.25 -0.24
C TRP A 44 -8.81 -14.29 0.41
N LYS A 45 -8.80 -15.53 -0.09
CA LYS A 45 -9.59 -16.66 0.40
C LYS A 45 -8.79 -17.61 1.28
N SER A 46 -7.50 -17.33 1.52
CA SER A 46 -6.62 -18.19 2.33
C SER A 46 -7.22 -18.45 3.72
N LYS A 47 -6.91 -19.59 4.34
CA LYS A 47 -7.30 -19.85 5.73
C LYS A 47 -6.45 -19.05 6.71
N GLU A 48 -5.26 -18.63 6.30
CA GLU A 48 -4.32 -17.89 7.14
C GLU A 48 -4.56 -16.38 7.05
N MET A 49 -4.78 -15.74 8.22
CA MET A 49 -5.01 -14.30 8.31
C MET A 49 -3.86 -13.48 7.72
N ARG A 50 -2.61 -13.86 8.02
CA ARG A 50 -1.40 -13.19 7.54
C ARG A 50 -1.34 -13.14 6.00
N ILE A 51 -1.76 -14.22 5.34
CA ILE A 51 -1.80 -14.29 3.88
C ILE A 51 -2.86 -13.33 3.33
N ARG A 52 -4.06 -13.28 3.94
CA ARG A 52 -5.10 -12.33 3.54
C ARG A 52 -4.66 -10.87 3.72
N GLN A 53 -4.05 -10.54 4.86
CA GLN A 53 -3.55 -9.19 5.13
C GLN A 53 -2.50 -8.77 4.10
N ARG A 54 -1.51 -9.63 3.83
CA ARG A 54 -0.50 -9.40 2.79
C ARG A 54 -1.14 -9.17 1.42
N ALA A 55 -2.11 -9.99 1.05
CA ALA A 55 -2.75 -9.91 -0.26
C ALA A 55 -3.63 -8.66 -0.43
N VAL A 56 -4.31 -8.21 0.62
CA VAL A 56 -5.05 -6.94 0.61
C VAL A 56 -4.10 -5.74 0.56
N ALA A 57 -3.01 -5.78 1.34
CA ALA A 57 -1.98 -4.72 1.29
C ALA A 57 -1.34 -4.63 -0.11
N LEU A 58 -1.00 -5.78 -0.72
CA LEU A 58 -0.45 -5.82 -2.07
C LEU A 58 -1.44 -5.28 -3.11
N TYR A 59 -2.73 -5.56 -2.96
CA TYR A 59 -3.79 -4.99 -3.79
C TYR A 59 -3.85 -3.45 -3.67
N PHE A 60 -3.76 -2.89 -2.47
CA PHE A 60 -3.72 -1.43 -2.30
C PHE A 60 -2.47 -0.80 -2.91
N ILE A 61 -1.31 -1.42 -2.76
CA ILE A 61 -0.06 -0.95 -3.39
C ILE A 61 -0.20 -0.98 -4.92
N ASP A 62 -0.71 -2.06 -5.50
CA ASP A 62 -0.89 -2.20 -6.96
C ASP A 62 -1.93 -1.22 -7.52
N ARG A 63 -3.09 -1.10 -6.87
CA ARG A 63 -4.25 -0.37 -7.43
C ARG A 63 -4.29 1.11 -7.06
N LEU A 64 -3.76 1.46 -5.89
CA LEU A 64 -3.81 2.83 -5.35
C LEU A 64 -2.43 3.47 -5.28
N ALA A 65 -1.37 2.75 -5.69
CA ALA A 65 0.02 3.21 -5.64
C ALA A 65 0.44 3.68 -4.24
N LEU A 66 -0.10 3.06 -3.18
CA LEU A 66 0.30 3.37 -1.81
C LEU A 66 1.77 2.98 -1.60
N ARG A 67 2.48 3.79 -0.82
CA ARG A 67 3.83 3.44 -0.37
C ARG A 67 3.76 2.31 0.65
N ALA A 68 4.81 1.50 0.74
CA ALA A 68 4.86 0.34 1.65
C ALA A 68 4.56 0.72 3.11
N GLY A 69 5.13 1.82 3.61
CA GLY A 69 4.86 2.32 4.96
C GLY A 69 5.59 1.55 6.06
N ASN A 70 6.85 1.90 6.29
CA ASN A 70 7.65 1.33 7.38
C ASN A 70 7.18 1.85 8.75
N GLU A 71 7.43 1.07 9.79
CA GLU A 71 7.29 1.53 11.17
C GLU A 71 8.23 2.71 11.44
N LYS A 72 7.79 3.61 12.31
CA LYS A 72 8.50 4.81 12.71
C LYS A 72 8.68 4.81 14.22
N ASP A 73 9.77 5.43 14.66
CA ASP A 73 10.01 5.73 16.07
C ASP A 73 9.09 6.87 16.55
N GLU A 74 8.84 6.94 17.86
CA GLU A 74 7.93 7.91 18.50
C GLU A 74 8.32 9.38 18.23
N ASP A 75 9.60 9.67 17.99
CA ASP A 75 10.10 11.03 17.72
C ASP A 75 9.84 11.50 16.27
N GLN A 76 9.28 10.65 15.41
CA GLN A 76 9.01 10.98 14.01
C GLN A 76 7.57 11.43 13.82
N ALA A 77 7.33 12.29 12.82
CA ALA A 77 5.98 12.70 12.46
C ALA A 77 5.09 11.47 12.17
N ASP A 78 3.89 11.44 12.77
CA ASP A 78 2.92 10.37 12.58
C ASP A 78 2.36 10.40 11.16
N THR A 79 2.98 9.60 10.29
CA THR A 79 2.54 9.41 8.91
C THR A 79 2.63 7.95 8.58
N VAL A 80 1.67 7.43 7.84
CA VAL A 80 1.55 6.00 7.55
C VAL A 80 1.67 5.71 6.05
N GLY A 81 1.92 4.44 5.74
CA GLY A 81 1.72 3.87 4.41
C GLY A 81 0.96 2.55 4.52
N CYS A 82 0.88 1.80 3.44
CA CYS A 82 -0.02 0.65 3.31
C CYS A 82 0.08 -0.37 4.47
N CYS A 83 1.30 -0.73 4.88
CA CYS A 83 1.54 -1.73 5.93
C CYS A 83 1.46 -1.16 7.36
N SER A 84 1.42 0.16 7.50
CA SER A 84 1.31 0.90 8.77
C SER A 84 -0.05 1.59 8.94
N LEU A 85 -1.02 1.31 8.06
CA LEU A 85 -2.39 1.78 8.23
C LEU A 85 -2.97 1.26 9.55
N ARG A 86 -3.83 2.08 10.16
CA ARG A 86 -4.51 1.82 11.43
C ARG A 86 -6.01 1.86 11.19
N VAL A 87 -6.78 1.33 12.13
CA VAL A 87 -8.25 1.24 12.01
C VAL A 87 -8.87 2.62 11.77
N GLU A 88 -8.40 3.64 12.49
CA GLU A 88 -8.85 5.03 12.35
C GLU A 88 -8.64 5.66 10.96
N HIS A 89 -7.77 5.10 10.12
CA HIS A 89 -7.45 5.63 8.78
C HIS A 89 -8.39 5.15 7.68
N ILE A 90 -9.30 4.22 8.00
CA ILE A 90 -10.14 3.55 7.02
C ILE A 90 -11.59 3.51 7.53
N GLU A 91 -12.51 4.00 6.71
CA GLU A 91 -13.96 3.80 6.92
C GLU A 91 -14.53 2.89 5.84
N LEU A 92 -15.48 2.03 6.24
CA LEU A 92 -16.08 1.02 5.37
C LEU A 92 -17.57 1.32 5.17
N HIS A 93 -17.99 1.56 3.93
CA HIS A 93 -19.39 1.73 3.56
C HIS A 93 -19.84 0.61 2.63
N GLU A 94 -20.87 -0.15 3.04
CA GLU A 94 -21.43 -1.19 2.17
C GLU A 94 -22.06 -0.59 0.90
N GLN A 95 -22.67 0.59 1.02
CA GLN A 95 -23.12 1.41 -0.10
C GLN A 95 -22.82 2.88 0.17
N LYS A 96 -22.27 3.59 -0.82
CA LYS A 96 -22.02 5.04 -0.80
C LYS A 96 -22.06 5.59 -2.22
N ASP A 97 -22.81 6.68 -2.44
CA ASP A 97 -22.93 7.36 -3.74
C ASP A 97 -23.26 6.42 -4.92
N GLY A 98 -24.16 5.46 -4.69
CA GLY A 98 -24.57 4.47 -5.69
C GLY A 98 -23.52 3.39 -6.01
N LYS A 99 -22.41 3.34 -5.27
CA LYS A 99 -21.38 2.31 -5.38
C LYS A 99 -21.46 1.35 -4.20
N GLU A 100 -21.19 0.08 -4.46
CA GLU A 100 -21.09 -0.95 -3.42
C GLU A 100 -19.64 -1.10 -2.92
N TYR A 101 -19.48 -1.47 -1.65
CA TYR A 101 -18.21 -1.81 -1.02
C TYR A 101 -17.16 -0.69 -1.16
N VAL A 102 -17.50 0.50 -0.67
CA VAL A 102 -16.63 1.68 -0.72
C VAL A 102 -15.76 1.73 0.52
N VAL A 103 -14.45 1.88 0.31
CA VAL A 103 -13.45 2.10 1.34
C VAL A 103 -13.01 3.56 1.26
N VAL A 104 -13.21 4.30 2.34
CA VAL A 104 -12.71 5.67 2.48
C VAL A 104 -11.38 5.61 3.20
N PHE A 105 -10.34 6.12 2.55
CA PHE A 105 -9.02 6.29 3.14
C PHE A 105 -8.83 7.74 3.53
N ASP A 106 -8.38 7.97 4.76
CA ASP A 106 -8.02 9.30 5.23
C ASP A 106 -6.83 9.21 6.20
N PHE A 107 -5.64 9.59 5.74
CA PHE A 107 -4.43 9.54 6.54
C PHE A 107 -3.37 10.51 6.05
N LEU A 108 -2.38 10.80 6.90
CA LEU A 108 -1.20 11.56 6.52
C LEU A 108 -0.12 10.62 5.98
N GLY A 109 0.27 10.80 4.72
CA GLY A 109 1.34 10.07 4.07
C GLY A 109 2.70 10.74 4.20
N LYS A 110 3.67 10.33 3.36
CA LYS A 110 5.01 10.92 3.31
C LYS A 110 4.94 12.46 3.22
N ASP A 111 5.81 13.12 3.97
CA ASP A 111 5.88 14.59 4.05
C ASP A 111 4.59 15.22 4.63
N SER A 112 3.84 14.46 5.44
CA SER A 112 2.56 14.82 6.06
C SER A 112 1.47 15.27 5.07
N ILE A 113 1.55 14.79 3.84
CA ILE A 113 0.55 15.08 2.81
C ILE A 113 -0.65 14.18 3.04
N ARG A 114 -1.84 14.77 3.23
CA ARG A 114 -3.11 14.04 3.40
C ARG A 114 -3.44 13.25 2.13
N TYR A 115 -3.68 11.96 2.30
CA TYR A 115 -4.29 11.09 1.30
C TYR A 115 -5.75 10.87 1.69
N TYR A 116 -6.65 11.49 0.94
CA TYR A 116 -8.09 11.26 1.04
C TYR A 116 -8.59 10.62 -0.25
N ASN A 117 -9.24 9.47 -0.17
CA ASN A 117 -9.79 8.81 -1.35
C ASN A 117 -10.96 7.88 -1.01
N GLU A 118 -11.96 7.85 -1.88
CA GLU A 118 -13.11 6.95 -1.76
C GLU A 118 -13.11 5.94 -2.89
N VAL A 119 -12.81 4.69 -2.56
CA VAL A 119 -12.50 3.66 -3.55
C VAL A 119 -13.50 2.52 -3.44
N PRO A 120 -14.28 2.21 -4.51
CA PRO A 120 -14.99 0.95 -4.57
C PRO A 120 -13.99 -0.20 -4.73
N VAL A 121 -14.03 -1.16 -3.81
CA VAL A 121 -13.14 -2.32 -3.83
C VAL A 121 -13.90 -3.60 -4.16
N GLU A 122 -13.15 -4.66 -4.45
CA GLU A 122 -13.76 -5.98 -4.65
C GLU A 122 -14.40 -6.47 -3.33
N LYS A 123 -15.61 -7.05 -3.38
CA LYS A 123 -16.37 -7.51 -2.20
C LYS A 123 -15.53 -8.31 -1.19
N ARG A 124 -14.63 -9.18 -1.68
CA ARG A 124 -13.75 -9.98 -0.83
C ARG A 124 -12.73 -9.13 -0.07
N VAL A 125 -12.19 -8.08 -0.68
CA VAL A 125 -11.32 -7.11 -0.03
C VAL A 125 -12.10 -6.40 1.09
N PHE A 126 -13.29 -5.90 0.80
CA PHE A 126 -14.14 -5.22 1.78
C PHE A 126 -14.47 -6.10 2.99
N LYS A 127 -14.92 -7.35 2.76
CA LYS A 127 -15.21 -8.30 3.84
C LYS A 127 -13.96 -8.69 4.64
N ASN A 128 -12.79 -8.77 4.00
CA ASN A 128 -11.53 -8.96 4.71
C ASN A 128 -11.16 -7.76 5.58
N LEU A 129 -11.37 -6.52 5.11
CA LEU A 129 -11.14 -5.32 5.93
C LEU A 129 -12.03 -5.30 7.17
N GLN A 130 -13.33 -5.63 7.04
CA GLN A 130 -14.23 -5.77 8.19
C GLN A 130 -13.65 -6.74 9.23
N LEU A 131 -13.15 -7.89 8.78
CA LEU A 131 -12.52 -8.89 9.64
C LEU A 131 -11.19 -8.41 10.25
N PHE A 132 -10.41 -7.59 9.53
CA PHE A 132 -9.14 -7.07 10.05
C PHE A 132 -9.33 -6.02 11.14
N MET A 133 -10.47 -5.33 11.12
CA MET A 133 -10.86 -4.28 12.08
C MET A 133 -11.64 -4.85 13.28
N GLU A 134 -12.14 -6.08 13.20
CA GLU A 134 -12.91 -6.71 14.26
C GLU A 134 -12.14 -6.76 15.58
N ASN A 135 -12.80 -6.36 16.68
CA ASN A 135 -12.24 -6.30 18.04
C ASN A 135 -11.02 -5.37 18.20
N LYS A 136 -10.91 -4.32 17.38
CA LYS A 136 -9.88 -3.29 17.49
C LYS A 136 -10.50 -1.90 17.59
N SER A 137 -9.85 -1.03 18.36
CA SER A 137 -10.12 0.41 18.48
C SER A 137 -9.02 1.19 17.79
#